data_AF-A0A2V5QUJ3-F1
#
_entry.id   AF-A0A2V5QUJ3-F1
#
_cell.length_a   1.000
_cell.length_b   1.000
_cell.length_c   1.000
_cell.angle_alpha   90.00
_cell.angle_beta   90.00
_cell.angle_gamma   90.00
#
_symmetry.space_group_name_H-M   'P 1'
#
loop_
_entity.id
_entity.type
_entity.pdbx_description
1 polymer ?
#
loop_
_entity_poly.entity_id
_entity_poly.type
_entity_poly.pdbx_seq_one_letter_code
_entity_poly.pdbx_strand_id
1 'polypeptide(L)'
;MHASSIALHLNLDDAWQTDAMRLAVVDARNWGPQLRFSAPPRLVTEFYGEHETHLASPFMLYGSGDFHYLTALRLRRVAEPIIVVSFDNHPDWDVRPPKWGCGGWVNRALELPQVRRVSVWGCGNFECWWPHQIFGNRRAERAGILEVHPWADDRAVKDRQRRGAILRDNWREHFDQFLETAGGKNVYVTIDLDCL
;
A
#
# COMPACT_ATOMS: atom_id res chain seq x y z
N MET A 1 2.56 -17.05 28.08
CA MET A 1 2.94 -16.98 26.65
C MET A 1 3.22 -15.51 26.35
N HIS A 2 4.48 -15.11 26.23
CA HIS A 2 4.80 -13.73 25.86
C HIS A 2 4.52 -13.56 24.37
N ALA A 3 3.56 -12.70 24.04
CA ALA A 3 3.34 -12.31 22.67
C ALA A 3 4.64 -11.73 22.10
N SER A 4 5.00 -12.18 20.90
CA SER A 4 6.17 -11.68 20.19
C SER A 4 6.01 -10.18 19.94
N SER A 5 7.00 -9.36 20.33
CA SER A 5 7.02 -7.92 20.08
C SER A 5 7.21 -7.57 18.59
N ILE A 6 7.30 -8.57 17.72
CA ILE A 6 7.69 -8.44 16.32
C ILE A 6 6.46 -8.47 15.39
N ALA A 7 5.35 -9.08 15.82
CA ALA A 7 4.16 -9.27 14.99
C ALA A 7 2.86 -8.98 15.76
N LEU A 8 1.97 -8.20 15.15
CA LEU A 8 0.73 -7.74 15.76
C LEU A 8 -0.47 -7.90 14.82
N HIS A 9 -1.63 -8.25 15.36
CA HIS A 9 -2.93 -8.10 14.70
C HIS A 9 -3.66 -6.89 15.27
N LEU A 10 -3.82 -5.83 14.49
CA LEU A 10 -4.65 -4.67 14.84
C LEU A 10 -6.05 -4.88 14.27
N ASN A 11 -6.97 -5.35 15.11
CA ASN A 11 -8.31 -5.75 14.69
C ASN A 11 -9.21 -4.51 14.50
N LEU A 12 -9.55 -4.19 13.25
CA LEU A 12 -10.39 -3.04 12.89
C LEU A 12 -11.83 -3.45 12.55
N ASP A 13 -12.06 -4.70 12.12
CA ASP A 13 -13.36 -5.12 11.58
C ASP A 13 -13.63 -6.63 11.62
N ASP A 14 -12.89 -7.41 12.42
CA ASP A 14 -13.02 -8.86 12.54
C ASP A 14 -12.80 -9.63 11.21
N ALA A 15 -12.11 -9.04 10.22
CA ALA A 15 -11.80 -9.69 8.94
C ALA A 15 -10.92 -10.95 9.08
N TRP A 16 -10.20 -11.08 10.20
CA TRP A 16 -9.25 -12.17 10.44
C TRP A 16 -9.57 -12.95 11.70
N GLN A 17 -9.59 -14.28 11.61
CA GLN A 17 -9.82 -15.16 12.76
C GLN A 17 -8.58 -15.22 13.66
N THR A 18 -8.69 -14.66 14.87
CA THR A 18 -7.58 -14.48 15.83
C THR A 18 -6.88 -15.76 16.24
N ASP A 19 -7.64 -16.84 16.42
CA ASP A 19 -7.14 -18.11 16.97
C ASP A 19 -6.23 -18.87 15.99
N ALA A 20 -6.38 -18.63 14.69
CA ALA A 20 -5.59 -19.29 13.66
C ALA A 20 -4.16 -18.75 13.56
N MET A 21 -3.92 -17.50 13.96
CA MET A 21 -2.69 -16.78 13.61
C MET A 21 -1.68 -16.66 14.76
N ARG A 22 -2.10 -16.93 16.01
CA ARG A 22 -1.25 -16.84 17.22
C ARG A 22 -0.53 -15.48 17.37
N LEU A 23 -1.14 -14.40 16.88
CA LEU A 23 -0.63 -13.04 16.99
C LEU A 23 -1.17 -12.36 18.25
N ALA A 24 -0.42 -11.41 18.82
CA ALA A 24 -1.01 -10.48 19.79
C ALA A 24 -2.09 -9.64 19.09
N VAL A 25 -3.24 -9.51 19.73
CA VAL A 25 -4.38 -8.77 19.17
C VAL A 25 -4.55 -7.47 19.93
N VAL A 26 -4.60 -6.36 19.20
CA VAL A 26 -5.04 -5.07 19.70
C VAL A 26 -6.42 -4.80 19.11
N ASP A 27 -7.41 -4.66 19.98
CA ASP A 27 -8.77 -4.33 19.57
C ASP A 27 -8.87 -2.83 19.24
N ALA A 28 -9.13 -2.53 17.97
CA ALA A 28 -9.36 -1.19 17.46
C ALA A 28 -10.69 -1.10 16.70
N ARG A 29 -11.65 -2.00 16.97
CA ARG A 29 -12.92 -2.07 16.20
C ARG A 29 -13.78 -0.82 16.32
N ASN A 30 -13.64 -0.06 17.40
CA ASN A 30 -14.29 1.24 17.55
C ASN A 30 -13.84 2.26 16.48
N TRP A 31 -12.63 2.08 15.92
CA TRP A 31 -12.12 2.88 14.80
C TRP A 31 -12.58 2.37 13.43
N GLY A 32 -12.97 1.10 13.32
CA GLY A 32 -13.35 0.45 12.06
C GLY A 32 -14.35 1.26 11.21
N PRO A 33 -15.57 1.51 11.70
CA PRO A 33 -16.57 2.28 10.94
C PRO A 33 -16.13 3.70 10.57
N GLN A 34 -15.25 4.30 11.37
CA GLN A 34 -14.79 5.68 11.20
C GLN A 34 -13.65 5.80 10.20
N LEU A 35 -12.90 4.72 10.00
CA LEU A 35 -11.72 4.67 9.14
C LEU A 35 -11.96 3.90 7.85
N ARG A 36 -13.06 3.15 7.71
CA ARG A 36 -13.31 2.29 6.55
C ARG A 36 -13.32 3.09 5.23
N PHE A 37 -12.53 2.64 4.26
CA PHE A 37 -12.27 3.24 2.93
C PHE A 37 -11.58 4.60 2.92
N SER A 38 -11.99 5.51 3.81
CA SER A 38 -11.47 6.86 3.91
C SER A 38 -11.85 7.51 5.23
N ALA A 39 -11.11 8.56 5.63
CA ALA A 39 -11.41 9.32 6.85
C ALA A 39 -10.96 10.78 6.75
N PRO A 40 -11.60 11.70 7.50
CA PRO A 40 -11.11 13.07 7.62
C PRO A 40 -9.76 13.11 8.36
N PRO A 41 -8.87 14.07 8.05
CA PRO A 41 -7.53 14.16 8.67
C PRO A 41 -7.52 14.19 10.20
N ARG A 42 -8.57 14.76 10.82
CA ARG A 42 -8.72 14.80 12.29
C ARG A 42 -8.76 13.38 12.87
N LEU A 43 -9.66 12.53 12.37
CA LEU A 43 -9.80 11.15 12.86
C LEU A 43 -8.55 10.32 12.58
N VAL A 44 -7.91 10.52 11.43
CA VAL A 44 -6.64 9.85 11.11
C VAL A 44 -5.54 10.25 12.09
N THR A 45 -5.50 11.52 12.51
CA THR A 45 -4.52 12.02 13.49
C THR A 45 -4.77 11.45 14.87
N GLU A 46 -6.05 11.40 15.29
CA GLU A 46 -6.45 10.83 16.57
C GLU A 46 -6.12 9.32 16.64
N PHE A 47 -6.49 8.55 15.61
CA PHE A 47 -6.14 7.15 15.48
C PHE A 47 -4.62 6.92 15.54
N TYR A 48 -3.85 7.72 14.79
CA TYR A 48 -2.39 7.61 14.81
C TYR A 48 -1.82 7.87 16.21
N GLY A 49 -2.34 8.87 16.93
CA GLY A 49 -1.89 9.17 18.29
C GLY A 49 -2.18 8.04 19.28
N GLU A 50 -3.34 7.40 19.19
CA GLU A 50 -3.71 6.28 20.07
C GLU A 50 -2.96 4.98 19.76
N HIS A 51 -2.65 4.74 18.48
CA HIS A 51 -2.05 3.48 18.03
C HIS A 51 -0.61 3.61 17.52
N GLU A 52 0.09 4.72 17.81
CA GLU A 52 1.43 4.97 17.28
C GLU A 52 2.42 3.82 17.57
N THR A 53 2.42 3.33 18.80
CA THR A 53 3.29 2.23 19.25
C THR A 53 2.95 0.92 18.56
N HIS A 54 1.65 0.65 18.37
CA HIS A 54 1.17 -0.53 17.65
C HIS A 54 1.60 -0.49 16.19
N LEU A 55 1.41 0.65 15.50
CA LEU A 55 1.75 0.87 14.09
C LEU A 55 3.25 0.70 13.80
N ALA A 56 4.10 0.84 14.80
CA ALA A 56 5.54 0.61 14.71
C ALA A 56 5.94 -0.89 14.70
N SER A 57 4.99 -1.82 14.88
CA SER A 57 5.28 -3.26 14.80
C SER A 57 5.87 -3.62 13.42
N PRO A 58 7.01 -4.35 13.37
CA PRO A 58 7.64 -4.75 12.11
C PRO A 58 6.69 -5.52 11.19
N PHE A 59 5.97 -6.49 11.76
CA PHE A 59 4.91 -7.22 11.07
C PHE A 59 3.57 -6.83 11.66
N MET A 60 2.63 -6.48 10.79
CA MET A 60 1.27 -6.19 11.21
C MET A 60 0.28 -6.74 10.20
N LEU A 61 -0.74 -7.38 10.74
CA LEU A 61 -1.98 -7.68 10.08
C LEU A 61 -3.04 -6.72 10.62
N TYR A 62 -3.85 -6.11 9.76
CA TYR A 62 -4.84 -5.14 10.21
C TYR A 62 -6.02 -5.04 9.25
N GLY A 63 -7.23 -5.16 9.81
CA GLY A 63 -8.49 -4.98 9.08
C GLY A 63 -8.64 -5.76 7.77
N SER A 64 -9.71 -5.49 7.04
CA SER A 64 -9.84 -5.80 5.60
C SER A 64 -9.07 -4.80 4.71
N GLY A 65 -9.07 -5.02 3.39
CA GLY A 65 -8.49 -4.10 2.40
C GLY A 65 -9.05 -2.66 2.46
N ASP A 66 -10.25 -2.47 3.04
CA ASP A 66 -10.85 -1.16 3.28
C ASP A 66 -9.99 -0.23 4.15
N PHE A 67 -8.96 -0.76 4.83
CA PHE A 67 -8.05 -0.03 5.69
C PHE A 67 -6.64 0.08 5.12
N HIS A 68 -6.38 -0.39 3.90
CA HIS A 68 -5.03 -0.49 3.34
C HIS A 68 -4.29 0.87 3.31
N TYR A 69 -5.02 1.98 3.20
CA TYR A 69 -4.45 3.33 3.27
C TYR A 69 -3.71 3.67 4.57
N LEU A 70 -3.95 2.92 5.66
CA LEU A 70 -3.21 3.06 6.92
C LEU A 70 -1.72 2.69 6.77
N THR A 71 -1.31 2.04 5.66
CA THR A 71 0.10 1.85 5.30
C THR A 71 0.88 3.17 5.33
N ALA A 72 0.30 4.26 4.82
CA ALA A 72 0.95 5.57 4.83
C ALA A 72 1.22 6.10 6.25
N LEU A 73 0.42 5.69 7.25
CA LEU A 73 0.68 6.03 8.66
C LEU A 73 1.81 5.20 9.24
N ARG A 74 1.85 3.89 8.94
CA ARG A 74 2.91 2.99 9.43
C ARG A 74 4.29 3.46 8.98
N LEU A 75 4.40 3.93 7.73
CA LEU A 75 5.65 4.46 7.17
C LEU A 75 6.23 5.65 7.95
N ARG A 76 5.42 6.40 8.73
CA ARG A 76 5.91 7.50 9.59
C ARG A 76 6.87 7.02 10.68
N ARG A 77 6.78 5.75 11.08
CA ARG A 77 7.64 5.13 12.09
C ARG A 77 8.97 4.62 11.53
N VAL A 78 9.12 4.59 10.21
CA VAL A 78 10.37 4.25 9.54
C VAL A 78 11.24 5.50 9.48
N ALA A 79 12.38 5.47 10.15
CA ALA A 79 13.34 6.59 10.15
C ALA A 79 14.28 6.55 8.93
N GLU A 80 14.70 5.34 8.54
CA GLU A 80 15.68 5.15 7.48
C GLU A 80 15.07 5.31 6.07
N PRO A 81 15.87 5.69 5.06
CA PRO A 81 15.45 5.64 3.67
C PRO A 81 14.86 4.28 3.29
N ILE A 82 13.67 4.28 2.67
CA ILE A 82 12.93 3.06 2.37
C ILE A 82 12.30 3.08 0.97
N ILE A 83 12.21 1.90 0.35
CA ILE A 83 11.39 1.64 -0.83
C ILE A 83 10.13 0.90 -0.39
N VAL A 84 8.98 1.34 -0.87
CA VAL A 84 7.70 0.67 -0.62
C VAL A 84 7.37 -0.22 -1.82
N VAL A 85 7.10 -1.49 -1.57
CA VAL A 85 6.57 -2.45 -2.54
C VAL A 85 5.15 -2.79 -2.13
N SER A 86 4.19 -2.44 -2.98
CA SER A 86 2.78 -2.72 -2.77
C SER A 86 2.32 -3.79 -3.75
N PHE A 87 1.72 -4.86 -3.24
CA PHE A 87 0.98 -5.82 -4.06
C PHE A 87 -0.50 -5.49 -3.91
N ASP A 88 -1.12 -5.08 -5.00
CA ASP A 88 -2.44 -4.45 -4.96
C ASP A 88 -3.11 -4.50 -6.35
N ASN A 89 -4.41 -4.76 -6.39
CA ASN A 89 -5.17 -4.69 -7.63
C ASN A 89 -5.40 -3.23 -8.10
N HIS A 90 -5.30 -2.29 -7.17
CA HIS A 90 -5.40 -0.85 -7.39
C HIS A 90 -4.03 -0.16 -7.33
N PRO A 91 -3.83 0.93 -8.08
CA PRO A 91 -2.58 1.70 -8.03
C PRO A 91 -2.51 2.68 -6.85
N ASP A 92 -3.64 2.96 -6.19
CA ASP A 92 -3.78 3.87 -5.03
C ASP A 92 -3.11 5.25 -5.15
N TRP A 93 -3.04 5.72 -6.39
CA TRP A 93 -2.33 6.92 -6.81
C TRP A 93 -3.23 8.14 -7.07
N ASP A 94 -4.54 8.05 -6.83
CA ASP A 94 -5.50 9.10 -7.21
C ASP A 94 -5.19 10.39 -6.44
N VAL A 95 -5.05 11.49 -7.19
CA VAL A 95 -4.70 12.81 -6.62
C VAL A 95 -5.90 13.61 -6.15
N ARG A 96 -7.13 13.13 -6.40
CA ARG A 96 -8.37 13.79 -6.00
C ARG A 96 -8.73 13.44 -4.55
N PRO A 97 -9.62 14.22 -3.90
CA PRO A 97 -10.17 13.86 -2.59
C PRO A 97 -10.87 12.49 -2.61
N PRO A 98 -10.93 11.79 -1.46
CA PRO A 98 -10.50 12.22 -0.13
C PRO A 98 -8.98 12.19 0.08
N LYS A 99 -8.46 13.05 0.99
CA LYS A 99 -7.00 13.10 1.28
C LYS A 99 -6.48 11.83 1.95
N TRP A 100 -7.28 11.19 2.79
CA TRP A 100 -6.97 9.90 3.41
C TRP A 100 -8.03 8.89 2.99
N GLY A 101 -7.62 7.91 2.20
CA GLY A 101 -8.43 6.79 1.75
C GLY A 101 -7.64 5.87 0.82
N CYS A 102 -8.18 4.67 0.56
CA CYS A 102 -7.48 3.61 -0.18
C CYS A 102 -6.96 4.13 -1.53
N GLY A 103 -7.83 4.65 -2.39
CA GLY A 103 -7.47 5.05 -3.75
C GLY A 103 -6.38 6.13 -3.92
N GLY A 104 -5.88 6.75 -2.85
CA GLY A 104 -4.88 7.83 -2.92
C GLY A 104 -3.76 7.75 -1.87
N TRP A 105 -3.61 6.64 -1.14
CA TRP A 105 -2.66 6.58 -0.01
C TRP A 105 -1.20 6.63 -0.44
N VAL A 106 -0.87 6.18 -1.65
CA VAL A 106 0.49 6.26 -2.20
C VAL A 106 0.98 7.71 -2.20
N ASN A 107 0.08 8.67 -2.43
CA ASN A 107 0.42 10.08 -2.37
C ASN A 107 0.78 10.55 -0.95
N ARG A 108 0.16 9.97 0.08
CA ARG A 108 0.50 10.25 1.49
C ARG A 108 1.84 9.61 1.86
N ALA A 109 2.14 8.43 1.33
CA ALA A 109 3.45 7.79 1.52
C ALA A 109 4.58 8.62 0.89
N LEU A 110 4.38 9.11 -0.34
CA LEU A 110 5.37 9.93 -1.07
C LEU A 110 5.56 11.34 -0.49
N GLU A 111 4.69 11.80 0.41
CA GLU A 111 4.90 13.03 1.20
C GLU A 111 6.00 12.85 2.27
N LEU A 112 6.37 11.60 2.60
CA LEU A 112 7.38 11.29 3.60
C LEU A 112 8.80 11.31 2.98
N PRO A 113 9.74 12.14 3.48
CA PRO A 113 11.04 12.34 2.84
C PRO A 113 11.95 11.10 2.83
N GLN A 114 11.72 10.16 3.74
CA GLN A 114 12.43 8.88 3.79
C GLN A 114 11.92 7.88 2.75
N VAL A 115 10.68 8.03 2.26
CA VAL A 115 10.13 7.16 1.21
C VAL A 115 10.75 7.58 -0.12
N ARG A 116 11.70 6.79 -0.61
CA ARG A 116 12.48 7.11 -1.82
C ARG A 116 11.76 6.74 -3.10
N ARG A 117 10.95 5.68 -3.03
CA ARG A 117 10.18 5.15 -4.15
C ARG A 117 9.02 4.32 -3.64
N VAL A 118 7.90 4.35 -4.35
CA VAL A 118 6.81 3.38 -4.23
C VAL A 118 6.69 2.62 -5.55
N SER A 119 6.64 1.29 -5.48
CA SER A 119 6.41 0.41 -6.63
C SER A 119 5.18 -0.44 -6.36
N VAL A 120 4.13 -0.27 -7.16
CA VAL A 120 2.87 -1.01 -7.04
C VAL A 120 2.83 -2.09 -8.11
N TRP A 121 2.52 -3.33 -7.72
CA TRP A 121 2.58 -4.52 -8.57
C TRP A 121 1.25 -5.26 -8.56
N GLY A 122 0.84 -5.68 -9.75
CA GLY A 122 -0.31 -6.57 -9.92
C GLY A 122 -1.64 -5.86 -10.19
N CYS A 123 -1.62 -4.57 -10.50
CA CYS A 123 -2.87 -3.82 -10.69
C CYS A 123 -3.66 -4.36 -11.89
N GLY A 124 -4.85 -4.92 -11.64
CA GLY A 124 -5.76 -5.39 -12.68
C GLY A 124 -6.87 -4.39 -13.02
N ASN A 125 -7.12 -3.43 -12.13
CA ASN A 125 -8.33 -2.64 -12.16
C ASN A 125 -8.30 -1.46 -13.16
N PHE A 126 -9.44 -0.80 -13.34
CA PHE A 126 -9.69 0.17 -14.41
C PHE A 126 -8.84 1.45 -14.31
N GLU A 127 -8.34 1.79 -13.12
CA GLU A 127 -7.62 3.04 -12.81
C GLU A 127 -6.33 3.18 -13.60
N CYS A 128 -5.70 2.07 -13.99
CA CYS A 128 -4.46 2.07 -14.76
C CYS A 128 -4.65 2.45 -16.23
N TRP A 129 -5.89 2.59 -16.71
CA TRP A 129 -6.22 2.69 -18.13
C TRP A 129 -6.97 3.98 -18.47
N TRP A 130 -6.92 4.37 -19.75
CA TRP A 130 -7.66 5.53 -20.23
C TRP A 130 -9.19 5.32 -20.09
N PRO A 131 -9.95 6.31 -19.59
CA PRO A 131 -9.52 7.65 -19.20
C PRO A 131 -9.04 7.81 -17.75
N HIS A 132 -9.37 6.86 -16.87
CA HIS A 132 -9.18 6.99 -15.42
C HIS A 132 -7.74 7.25 -14.99
N GLN A 133 -6.79 6.75 -15.77
CA GLN A 133 -5.37 6.91 -15.52
C GLN A 133 -4.92 8.38 -15.46
N ILE A 134 -5.71 9.35 -15.96
CA ILE A 134 -5.38 10.79 -15.83
C ILE A 134 -5.37 11.29 -14.39
N PHE A 135 -6.05 10.59 -13.48
CA PHE A 135 -6.14 10.96 -12.08
C PHE A 135 -4.98 10.41 -11.24
N GLY A 136 -4.12 9.56 -11.82
CA GLY A 136 -2.92 9.08 -11.15
C GLY A 136 -1.86 10.17 -10.98
N ASN A 137 -0.96 9.97 -10.01
CA ASN A 137 0.14 10.90 -9.74
C ASN A 137 1.23 10.87 -10.81
N ARG A 138 0.93 11.49 -11.97
CA ARG A 138 1.84 11.59 -13.13
C ARG A 138 3.09 12.40 -12.86
N ARG A 139 3.08 13.25 -11.82
CA ARG A 139 4.28 13.97 -11.38
C ARG A 139 5.28 13.01 -10.74
N ALA A 140 4.82 12.13 -9.84
CA ALA A 140 5.66 11.15 -9.19
C ALA A 140 6.21 10.10 -10.16
N GLU A 141 5.39 9.62 -11.11
CA GLU A 141 5.87 8.70 -12.15
C GLU A 141 6.95 9.32 -13.04
N ARG A 142 6.77 10.58 -13.47
CA ARG A 142 7.80 11.29 -14.26
C ARG A 142 9.07 11.52 -13.48
N ALA A 143 8.98 11.73 -12.16
CA ALA A 143 10.14 11.87 -11.28
C ALA A 143 10.83 10.52 -10.95
N GLY A 144 10.26 9.38 -11.35
CA GLY A 144 10.82 8.05 -11.07
C GLY A 144 10.73 7.63 -9.60
N ILE A 145 9.85 8.26 -8.82
CA ILE A 145 9.59 7.94 -7.42
C ILE A 145 8.29 7.14 -7.23
N LEU A 146 7.49 7.00 -8.29
CA LEU A 146 6.35 6.09 -8.36
C LEU A 146 6.46 5.22 -9.61
N GLU A 147 6.35 3.91 -9.44
CA GLU A 147 6.26 2.93 -10.52
C GLU A 147 5.00 2.10 -10.30
N VAL A 148 4.20 1.91 -11.35
CA VAL A 148 2.95 1.13 -11.29
C VAL A 148 2.95 0.11 -12.41
N HIS A 149 2.86 -1.15 -12.00
CA HIS A 149 3.02 -2.33 -12.84
C HIS A 149 1.71 -3.11 -12.98
N PRO A 150 0.79 -2.68 -13.87
CA PRO A 150 -0.48 -3.35 -14.08
C PRO A 150 -0.37 -4.53 -15.05
N TRP A 151 -1.26 -5.51 -14.88
CA TRP A 151 -1.43 -6.61 -15.82
C TRP A 151 -2.03 -6.12 -17.15
N ALA A 152 -1.36 -6.43 -18.26
CA ALA A 152 -1.79 -5.97 -19.59
C ALA A 152 -2.10 -7.09 -20.58
N ASP A 153 -2.06 -8.36 -20.16
CA ASP A 153 -2.29 -9.54 -21.01
C ASP A 153 -3.56 -9.41 -21.86
N ASP A 154 -4.68 -9.00 -21.25
CA ASP A 154 -5.98 -8.86 -21.92
C ASP A 154 -6.22 -7.48 -22.54
N ARG A 155 -5.20 -6.62 -22.61
CA ARG A 155 -5.31 -5.26 -23.14
C ARG A 155 -4.84 -5.17 -24.59
N ALA A 156 -5.25 -4.09 -25.27
CA ALA A 156 -4.81 -3.78 -26.61
C ALA A 156 -3.29 -3.58 -26.67
N VAL A 157 -2.67 -3.82 -27.84
CA VAL A 157 -1.21 -3.72 -28.03
C VAL A 157 -0.62 -2.40 -27.53
N LYS A 158 -1.33 -1.29 -27.75
CA LYS A 158 -0.91 0.04 -27.26
C LYS A 158 -0.76 0.11 -25.73
N ASP A 159 -1.63 -0.60 -25.01
CA ASP A 159 -1.70 -0.57 -23.56
C ASP A 159 -0.68 -1.54 -22.95
N ARG A 160 -0.36 -2.64 -23.66
CA ARG A 160 0.77 -3.53 -23.34
C ARG A 160 2.12 -2.82 -23.41
N GLN A 161 2.22 -1.77 -24.22
CA GLN A 161 3.42 -0.93 -24.36
C GLN A 161 3.45 0.24 -23.36
N ARG A 162 2.42 0.41 -22.51
CA ARG A 162 2.43 1.40 -21.43
C ARG A 162 3.63 1.12 -20.53
N ARG A 163 4.38 2.16 -20.17
CA ARG A 163 5.50 2.04 -19.23
C ARG A 163 5.05 1.36 -17.93
N GLY A 164 5.82 0.35 -17.51
CA GLY A 164 5.54 -0.45 -16.32
C GLY A 164 4.51 -1.55 -16.52
N ALA A 165 3.77 -1.59 -17.63
CA ALA A 165 2.87 -2.72 -17.89
C ALA A 165 3.64 -4.05 -17.86
N ILE A 166 3.05 -5.03 -17.19
CA ILE A 166 3.58 -6.39 -17.07
C ILE A 166 2.63 -7.38 -17.74
N LEU A 167 3.21 -8.46 -18.24
CA LEU A 167 2.54 -9.59 -18.86
C LEU A 167 2.88 -10.86 -18.08
N ARG A 168 2.05 -11.89 -18.20
CA ARG A 168 2.26 -13.20 -17.55
C ARG A 168 3.65 -13.79 -17.84
N ASP A 169 4.18 -13.54 -19.03
CA ASP A 169 5.44 -14.14 -19.48
C ASP A 169 6.69 -13.32 -19.13
N ASN A 170 6.55 -12.04 -18.71
CA ASN A 170 7.71 -11.16 -18.46
C ASN A 170 7.72 -10.49 -17.08
N TRP A 171 6.66 -10.59 -16.28
CA TRP A 171 6.59 -9.88 -15.00
C TRP A 171 7.73 -10.23 -14.05
N ARG A 172 8.22 -11.48 -14.08
CA ARG A 172 9.35 -11.94 -13.24
C ARG A 172 10.63 -11.19 -13.58
N GLU A 173 10.95 -11.09 -14.87
CA GLU A 173 12.12 -10.37 -15.34
C GLU A 173 12.05 -8.89 -14.92
N HIS A 174 10.88 -8.27 -15.08
CA HIS A 174 10.66 -6.88 -14.64
C HIS A 174 10.85 -6.73 -13.12
N PHE A 175 10.36 -7.69 -12.34
CA PHE A 175 10.48 -7.69 -10.89
C PHE A 175 11.93 -7.88 -10.43
N ASP A 176 12.67 -8.79 -11.06
CA ASP A 176 14.08 -9.01 -10.78
C ASP A 176 14.91 -7.76 -11.10
N GLN A 177 14.69 -7.13 -12.25
CA GLN A 177 15.31 -5.84 -12.60
C GLN A 177 14.99 -4.75 -11.58
N PHE A 178 13.73 -4.67 -11.11
CA PHE A 178 13.36 -3.74 -10.05
C PHE A 178 14.15 -4.00 -8.76
N LEU A 179 14.26 -5.26 -8.31
CA LEU A 179 15.01 -5.64 -7.11
C LEU A 179 16.51 -5.31 -7.23
N GLU A 180 17.11 -5.51 -8.41
CA GLU A 180 18.49 -5.08 -8.67
C GLU A 180 18.66 -3.57 -8.49
N THR A 181 17.71 -2.75 -8.98
CA THR A 181 17.75 -1.29 -8.77
C THR A 181 17.47 -0.86 -7.32
N ALA A 182 16.76 -1.69 -6.55
CA ALA A 182 16.57 -1.48 -5.13
C ALA A 182 17.90 -1.66 -4.36
N GLY A 183 18.83 -2.50 -4.85
CA GLY A 183 20.26 -2.44 -4.51
C GLY A 183 20.58 -2.52 -3.01
N GLY A 184 19.88 -3.40 -2.27
CA GLY A 184 20.10 -3.58 -0.82
C GLY A 184 19.53 -2.47 0.09
N LYS A 185 18.70 -1.57 -0.45
CA LYS A 185 17.95 -0.59 0.36
C LYS A 185 16.95 -1.29 1.29
N ASN A 186 16.55 -0.61 2.36
CA ASN A 186 15.42 -1.06 3.18
C ASN A 186 14.15 -1.12 2.32
N VAL A 187 13.38 -2.19 2.49
CA VAL A 187 12.12 -2.41 1.78
C VAL A 187 10.99 -2.55 2.79
N TYR A 188 9.90 -1.84 2.55
CA TYR A 188 8.63 -2.06 3.20
C TYR A 188 7.69 -2.77 2.22
N VAL A 189 7.15 -3.91 2.62
CA VAL A 189 6.18 -4.65 1.81
C VAL A 189 4.79 -4.45 2.40
N THR A 190 3.83 -4.13 1.55
CA THR A 190 2.41 -4.10 1.86
C THR A 190 1.64 -4.94 0.84
N ILE A 191 0.59 -5.62 1.30
CA ILE A 191 -0.19 -6.54 0.49
C ILE A 191 -1.66 -6.22 0.76
N ASP A 192 -2.37 -5.76 -0.26
CA ASP A 192 -3.83 -5.80 -0.29
C ASP A 192 -4.28 -7.22 -0.68
N LEU A 193 -5.35 -7.70 -0.08
CA LEU A 193 -5.85 -9.04 -0.35
C LEU A 193 -6.55 -9.18 -1.69
N ASP A 194 -6.93 -8.07 -2.31
CA ASP A 194 -7.54 -8.09 -3.63
C ASP A 194 -6.54 -8.25 -4.78
N CYS A 195 -5.23 -8.31 -4.48
CA CYS A 195 -4.17 -8.46 -5.47
C CYS A 195 -4.10 -9.85 -6.15
N LEU A 196 -5.05 -10.75 -5.86
CA LEU A 196 -5.10 -12.15 -6.27
C LEU A 196 -6.18 -12.44 -7.33
#